data_AF-A0A9W6B624-F1
#
_entry.id   AF-A0A9W6B624-F1
#
_cell.length_a   1.000
_cell.length_b   1.000
_cell.length_c   1.000
_cell.angle_alpha   90.00
_cell.angle_beta   90.00
_cell.angle_gamma   90.00
#
_symmetry.space_group_name_H-M   'P 1'
#
loop_
_entity.id
_entity.type
_entity.pdbx_description
1 polymer ?
#
loop_
_entity_poly.entity_id
_entity_poly.type
_entity_poly.pdbx_seq_one_letter_code
_entity_poly.pdbx_strand_id
1 'polypeptide(L)'
;MYNLGKIEELSGGDQDFILSVVALFIEEVPQDMEQIEFAISEKNFLKVYQHAHKIKPNVDLVGLDVAFQEILEIEQSAKNELFDEVLEKYAVIKSEINEAVALLKKDFNL
;
A
#
# COMPACT_ATOMS: atom_id res chain seq x y z
N MET A 1 -3.10 -3.57 -10.70
CA MET A 1 -3.25 -5.06 -10.64
C MET A 1 -2.04 -5.65 -9.94
N TYR A 2 -2.23 -6.56 -8.97
CA TYR A 2 -1.14 -7.12 -8.14
C TYR A 2 -0.32 -8.19 -8.89
N ASN A 3 0.89 -8.48 -8.39
CA ASN A 3 1.76 -9.55 -8.89
C ASN A 3 2.54 -10.22 -7.74
N LEU A 4 2.27 -11.50 -7.48
CA LEU A 4 2.88 -12.23 -6.37
C LEU A 4 4.23 -12.86 -6.70
N GLY A 5 4.78 -12.67 -7.90
CA GLY A 5 6.04 -13.28 -8.32
C GLY A 5 7.21 -13.00 -7.36
N LYS A 6 7.24 -11.82 -6.75
CA LYS A 6 8.26 -11.47 -5.74
C LYS A 6 8.14 -12.33 -4.48
N ILE A 7 6.93 -12.49 -3.93
CA ILE A 7 6.73 -13.34 -2.75
C ILE A 7 6.85 -14.82 -3.08
N GLU A 8 6.46 -15.24 -4.30
CA GLU A 8 6.66 -16.61 -4.77
C GLU A 8 8.16 -16.97 -4.81
N GLU A 9 8.99 -16.09 -5.36
CA GLU A 9 10.46 -16.26 -5.38
C GLU A 9 11.04 -16.31 -3.96
N LEU A 10 10.64 -15.37 -3.09
CA LEU A 10 11.12 -15.29 -1.71
C LEU A 10 10.68 -16.49 -0.85
N SER A 11 9.48 -17.02 -1.11
CA SER A 11 8.91 -18.15 -0.37
C SER A 11 9.58 -19.48 -0.70
N GLY A 12 10.27 -19.58 -1.85
CA GLY A 12 10.74 -20.87 -2.35
C GLY A 12 9.61 -21.87 -2.62
N GLY A 13 8.38 -21.39 -2.86
CA GLY A 13 7.19 -22.20 -3.04
C GLY A 13 6.38 -22.50 -1.77
N ASP A 14 6.77 -21.95 -0.61
CA ASP A 14 6.03 -22.07 0.65
C ASP A 14 4.69 -21.30 0.57
N GLN A 15 3.60 -22.05 0.41
CA GLN A 15 2.25 -21.51 0.29
C GLN A 15 1.74 -20.90 1.61
N ASP A 16 2.16 -21.43 2.77
CA ASP A 16 1.73 -20.90 4.06
C ASP A 16 2.38 -19.53 4.30
N PHE A 17 3.64 -19.37 3.87
CA PHE A 17 4.30 -18.06 3.88
C PHE A 17 3.58 -17.06 2.97
N ILE A 18 3.29 -17.43 1.72
CA ILE A 18 2.55 -16.57 0.77
C ILE A 18 1.21 -16.13 1.37
N LEU A 19 0.44 -17.08 1.92
CA LEU A 19 -0.85 -16.81 2.55
C LEU A 19 -0.70 -15.84 3.73
N SER A 20 0.33 -16.01 4.57
CA SER A 20 0.58 -15.12 5.72
C SER A 20 0.85 -13.67 5.28
N VAL A 21 1.63 -13.47 4.22
CA VAL A 21 1.94 -12.14 3.67
C VAL A 21 0.69 -11.50 3.07
N VAL A 22 -0.09 -12.26 2.30
CA VAL A 22 -1.34 -11.78 1.70
C VAL A 22 -2.37 -11.41 2.77
N ALA A 23 -2.52 -12.24 3.80
CA ALA A 23 -3.43 -11.97 4.91
C ALA A 23 -3.02 -10.68 5.66
N LEU A 24 -1.73 -10.52 5.95
CA LEU A 24 -1.22 -9.31 6.60
C LEU A 24 -1.47 -8.06 5.74
N PHE A 25 -1.23 -8.14 4.43
CA PHE A 25 -1.52 -7.06 3.50
C PHE A 25 -3.01 -6.66 3.54
N ILE A 26 -3.91 -7.64 3.50
CA ILE A 26 -5.36 -7.43 3.52
C ILE A 26 -5.84 -6.80 4.85
N GLU A 27 -5.19 -7.13 5.96
CA GLU A 27 -5.59 -6.66 7.29
C GLU A 27 -4.99 -5.29 7.63
N GLU A 28 -3.68 -5.12 7.44
CA GLU A 28 -2.96 -3.94 7.93
C GLU A 28 -2.98 -2.77 6.95
N VAL A 29 -2.79 -3.01 5.65
CA VAL A 29 -2.61 -1.93 4.67
C VAL A 29 -3.87 -1.05 4.55
N PRO A 30 -5.11 -1.59 4.55
CA PRO A 30 -6.31 -0.75 4.58
C PRO A 30 -6.40 0.13 5.83
N GLN A 31 -5.97 -0.36 7.00
CA GLN A 31 -5.99 0.42 8.23
C GLN A 31 -4.98 1.58 8.18
N ASP A 32 -3.78 1.33 7.65
CA ASP A 32 -2.79 2.39 7.45
C ASP A 32 -3.24 3.40 6.39
N MET A 33 -4.00 2.98 5.37
CA MET A 33 -4.61 3.90 4.40
C MET A 33 -5.61 4.85 5.06
N GLU A 34 -6.43 4.37 5.99
CA GLU A 34 -7.30 5.24 6.80
C GLU A 34 -6.49 6.25 7.63
N GLN A 35 -5.33 5.85 8.17
CA GLN A 35 -4.44 6.76 8.89
C GLN A 35 -3.81 7.82 7.98
N ILE A 36 -3.46 7.46 6.74
CA ILE A 36 -3.00 8.43 5.73
C ILE A 36 -4.12 9.43 5.43
N GLU A 37 -5.36 8.97 5.20
CA GLU A 37 -6.51 9.83 4.93
C GLU A 37 -6.77 10.83 6.06
N PHE A 38 -6.70 10.35 7.30
CA PHE A 38 -6.83 11.18 8.48
C PHE A 38 -5.67 12.18 8.62
N ALA A 39 -4.43 11.75 8.35
CA ALA A 39 -3.28 12.65 8.38
C ALA A 39 -3.39 13.74 7.30
N ILE A 40 -3.92 13.42 6.12
CA ILE A 40 -4.20 14.37 5.05
C ILE A 40 -5.25 15.40 5.49
N SER A 41 -6.36 14.98 6.09
CA SER A 41 -7.42 15.91 6.53
C SER A 41 -6.92 16.89 7.60
N GLU A 42 -6.01 16.44 8.46
CA GLU A 42 -5.34 17.25 9.49
C GLU A 42 -4.14 18.06 8.94
N LYS A 43 -3.82 17.93 7.64
CA LYS A 43 -2.61 18.49 7.00
C LYS A 43 -1.31 18.15 7.75
N ASN A 44 -1.27 16.97 8.37
CA ASN A 44 -0.12 16.48 9.11
C ASN A 44 0.83 15.71 8.18
N PHE A 45 1.64 16.45 7.42
CA PHE A 45 2.53 15.88 6.41
C PHE A 45 3.56 14.88 6.98
N LEU A 46 4.01 15.08 8.23
CA LEU A 46 4.90 14.12 8.89
C LEU A 46 4.22 12.76 9.06
N LYS A 47 2.95 12.74 9.48
CA LYS A 47 2.19 11.49 9.61
C LYS A 47 1.87 10.87 8.24
N VAL A 48 1.53 11.69 7.24
CA VAL A 48 1.36 11.20 5.86
C VAL A 48 2.61 10.45 5.41
N TYR A 49 3.79 11.06 5.57
CA TYR A 49 5.07 10.44 5.24
C TYR A 49 5.29 9.14 6.02
N GLN A 50 5.08 9.13 7.33
CA GLN A 50 5.31 7.95 8.18
C GLN A 50 4.43 6.76 7.79
N HIS A 51 3.14 6.97 7.55
CA HIS A 51 2.24 5.89 7.17
C HIS A 51 2.47 5.42 5.73
N ALA A 52 2.73 6.33 4.78
CA ALA A 52 3.12 5.97 3.42
C ALA A 52 4.40 5.11 3.40
N HIS A 53 5.41 5.51 4.19
CA HIS A 53 6.65 4.75 4.33
C HIS A 53 6.42 3.35 4.93
N LYS A 54 5.51 3.25 5.90
CA LYS A 54 5.17 1.99 6.57
C LYS A 54 4.54 0.97 5.62
N ILE A 55 3.62 1.39 4.75
CA ILE A 55 2.94 0.46 3.84
C ILE A 55 3.77 0.10 2.61
N LYS A 56 4.76 0.93 2.24
CA LYS A 56 5.63 0.73 1.07
C LYS A 56 6.18 -0.69 0.91
N PRO A 57 6.84 -1.32 1.90
CA PRO A 57 7.35 -2.69 1.75
C PRO A 57 6.24 -3.72 1.51
N ASN A 58 5.05 -3.55 2.11
CA ASN A 58 3.94 -4.46 1.90
C ASN A 58 3.41 -4.38 0.46
N VAL A 59 3.26 -3.15 -0.06
CA VAL A 59 2.84 -2.87 -1.44
C VAL A 59 3.83 -3.41 -2.46
N ASP A 60 5.13 -3.28 -2.19
CA ASP A 60 6.22 -3.85 -3.00
C ASP A 60 6.21 -5.39 -3.00
N LEU A 61 5.97 -6.02 -1.84
CA LEU A 61 5.91 -7.47 -1.72
C LEU A 61 4.77 -8.08 -2.57
N VAL A 62 3.59 -7.45 -2.58
CA VAL A 62 2.46 -7.93 -3.39
C VAL A 62 2.49 -7.45 -4.85
N GLY A 63 3.57 -6.77 -5.26
CA GLY A 63 3.81 -6.36 -6.65
C GLY A 63 2.83 -5.32 -7.17
N LEU A 64 2.44 -4.36 -6.34
CA LEU A 64 1.61 -3.22 -6.75
C LEU A 64 2.49 -2.05 -7.20
N ASP A 65 3.14 -2.22 -8.36
CA ASP A 65 4.16 -1.29 -8.86
C ASP A 65 3.66 0.15 -9.00
N VAL A 66 2.42 0.34 -9.47
CA VAL A 66 1.81 1.68 -9.61
C VAL A 66 1.66 2.33 -8.24
N ALA A 67 1.04 1.64 -7.28
CA ALA A 67 0.89 2.16 -5.92
C ALA A 67 2.26 2.41 -5.26
N PHE A 68 3.25 1.55 -5.50
CA PHE A 68 4.60 1.73 -4.99
C PHE A 68 5.23 3.02 -5.50
N GLN A 69 5.14 3.33 -6.80
CA GLN A 69 5.66 4.60 -7.35
C GLN A 69 4.93 5.80 -6.75
N GLU A 70 3.60 5.74 -6.66
CA GLU A 70 2.81 6.84 -6.10
C GLU A 70 3.09 7.03 -4.58
N ILE A 71 3.45 5.98 -3.86
CA ILE A 71 3.93 6.07 -2.46
C ILE A 71 5.30 6.76 -2.38
N LEU A 72 6.18 6.59 -3.36
CA LEU A 72 7.44 7.35 -3.39
C LEU A 72 7.17 8.85 -3.63
N GLU A 73 6.24 9.15 -4.53
CA GLU A 73 5.82 10.53 -4.80
C GLU A 73 5.11 11.14 -3.58
N ILE A 74 4.20 10.43 -2.92
CA ILE A 74 3.53 10.95 -1.71
C ILE A 74 4.53 11.22 -0.58
N GLU A 75 5.58 10.40 -0.43
CA GLU A 75 6.66 10.64 0.53
C GLU A 75 7.40 11.96 0.22
N GLN A 76 7.66 12.23 -1.06
CA GLN A 76 8.34 13.43 -1.52
C GLN A 76 7.46 14.67 -1.42
N SER A 77 6.21 14.60 -1.89
CA SER A 77 5.24 15.70 -1.80
C SER A 77 4.91 16.05 -0.35
N ALA A 78 4.83 15.05 0.56
CA ALA A 78 4.65 15.31 1.98
C ALA A 78 5.85 16.05 2.61
N LYS A 79 7.09 15.68 2.26
CA LYS A 79 8.30 16.39 2.74
C LYS A 79 8.34 17.85 2.29
N ASN A 80 7.77 18.15 1.12
CA ASN A 80 7.69 19.50 0.56
C ASN A 80 6.36 20.20 0.88
N GLU A 81 5.49 19.58 1.68
CA GLU A 81 4.18 20.10 2.09
C GLU A 81 3.24 20.44 0.91
N LEU A 82 3.37 19.69 -0.20
CA LEU A 82 2.59 19.87 -1.44
C LEU A 82 1.24 19.15 -1.31
N PHE A 83 0.26 19.81 -0.71
CA PHE A 83 -1.04 19.23 -0.36
C PHE A 83 -1.83 18.67 -1.56
N ASP A 84 -1.91 19.42 -2.66
CA ASP A 84 -2.70 19.00 -3.83
C ASP A 84 -2.10 17.76 -4.49
N GLU A 85 -0.77 17.68 -4.56
CA GLU A 85 -0.06 16.48 -5.03
C GLU A 85 -0.32 15.30 -4.09
N VAL A 86 -0.19 15.49 -2.78
CA VAL A 86 -0.50 14.43 -1.79
C VAL A 86 -1.91 13.86 -1.99
N LEU A 87 -2.91 14.72 -2.25
CA LEU A 87 -4.28 14.28 -2.52
C LEU A 87 -4.40 13.49 -3.83
N GLU A 88 -3.78 13.96 -4.91
CA GLU A 88 -3.79 13.28 -6.21
C GLU A 88 -3.16 11.89 -6.10
N LYS A 89 -1.97 11.80 -5.50
CA LYS A 89 -1.23 10.55 -5.29
C LYS A 89 -2.00 9.60 -4.39
N TYR A 90 -2.57 10.09 -3.29
CA TYR A 90 -3.39 9.29 -2.37
C TYR A 90 -4.59 8.64 -3.08
N ALA A 91 -5.27 9.37 -3.97
CA ALA A 91 -6.42 8.83 -4.69
C ALA A 91 -6.04 7.62 -5.58
N VAL A 92 -4.88 7.68 -6.24
CA VAL A 92 -4.36 6.57 -7.06
C VAL A 92 -4.01 5.38 -6.17
N ILE A 93 -3.26 5.61 -5.09
CA ILE A 93 -2.86 4.56 -4.13
C ILE A 93 -4.10 3.86 -3.56
N LYS A 94 -5.12 4.64 -3.15
CA LYS A 94 -6.38 4.12 -2.60
C LYS A 94 -7.13 3.24 -3.60
N SER A 95 -7.16 3.63 -4.87
CA SER A 95 -7.80 2.82 -5.92
C SER A 95 -7.08 1.49 -6.11
N GLU A 96 -5.76 1.50 -6.30
CA GLU A 96 -4.95 0.30 -6.53
C GLU A 96 -5.03 -0.68 -5.34
N ILE A 97 -4.92 -0.18 -4.10
CA ILE A 97 -4.99 -1.01 -2.90
C ILE A 97 -6.38 -1.64 -2.75
N ASN A 98 -7.46 -0.88 -2.96
CA ASN A 98 -8.81 -1.42 -2.83
C ASN A 98 -9.09 -2.52 -3.86
N GLU A 99 -8.67 -2.32 -5.11
CA GLU A 99 -8.79 -3.34 -6.15
C GLU A 99 -7.97 -4.59 -5.79
N ALA A 100 -6.72 -4.40 -5.35
CA ALA A 100 -5.85 -5.50 -4.96
C ALA A 100 -6.42 -6.31 -3.79
N VAL A 101 -6.89 -5.64 -2.74
CA VAL A 101 -7.51 -6.30 -1.57
C VAL A 101 -8.74 -7.09 -1.98
N ALA A 102 -9.60 -6.54 -2.85
CA ALA A 102 -10.78 -7.24 -3.34
C ALA A 102 -10.43 -8.51 -4.12
N LEU A 103 -9.43 -8.44 -5.00
CA LEU A 103 -8.98 -9.59 -5.78
C LEU A 103 -8.27 -10.63 -4.90
N LEU A 104 -7.35 -10.21 -4.03
CA LEU A 104 -6.64 -11.12 -3.13
C LEU A 104 -7.59 -11.88 -2.18
N LYS A 105 -8.60 -11.21 -1.62
CA LYS A 105 -9.65 -11.87 -0.83
C LYS A 105 -10.36 -12.96 -1.62
N LYS A 106 -10.72 -12.65 -2.87
CA LYS A 106 -11.38 -13.62 -3.77
C LYS A 106 -10.46 -14.79 -4.12
N ASP A 107 -9.20 -14.51 -4.45
CA ASP A 107 -8.27 -15.50 -4.99
C ASP A 107 -7.73 -16.45 -3.90
N PHE A 108 -7.60 -15.96 -2.66
CA PHE A 108 -7.17 -16.74 -1.48
C PHE A 108 -8.32 -17.21 -0.59
N ASN A 109 -9.58 -16.87 -0.95
CA ASN A 109 -10.78 -17.23 -0.20
C ASN A 109 -10.76 -16.75 1.26
N LEU A 110 -10.40 -15.47 1.45
CA LEU A 110 -10.28 -14.74 2.72
C LEU A 110 -11.40 -13.70 2.92
#